data_AF-A0A1Y3B0J4-F1
#
_entry.id   AF-A0A1Y3B0J4-F1
#
_cell.length_a   1.000
_cell.length_b   1.000
_cell.length_c   1.000
_cell.angle_alpha   90.00
_cell.angle_beta   90.00
_cell.angle_gamma   90.00
#
_symmetry.space_group_name_H-M   'P 1'
#
loop_
_entity.id
_entity.type
_entity.pdbx_description
1 polymer ?
#
loop_
_entity_poly.entity_id
_entity_poly.type
_entity_poly.pdbx_seq_one_letter_code
_entity_poly.pdbx_strand_id
1 'polypeptide(L)'
;MDELDKLQYLSLVSKVCTELENHLGFNDKDMAEFIIDLADENSTFDSFKSALTANQAQFTDSFIANLLRIIQHMRPKKKSKNFVHNDNGDLLNDSDDANDDRKKDDKEMKRALYPCLALPDQEFSQKSDDEVEKENHQEIDDTMKLFEQLSEKNKQNTSDNDD
;
A
#
# COMPACT_ATOMS: atom_id res chain seq x y z
N MET A 1 17.93 14.93 18.97
CA MET A 1 17.50 14.82 17.57
C MET A 1 18.59 14.10 16.84
N ASP A 2 18.32 12.86 16.45
CA ASP A 2 19.22 12.10 15.60
C ASP A 2 19.34 12.83 14.24
N GLU A 3 20.45 12.66 13.53
CA GLU A 3 20.68 13.31 12.23
C GLU A 3 19.57 12.98 11.21
N LEU A 4 19.03 11.76 11.31
CA LEU A 4 17.88 11.30 10.53
C LEU A 4 16.60 12.07 10.85
N ASP A 5 16.32 12.35 12.14
CA ASP A 5 15.15 13.12 12.56
C ASP A 5 15.20 14.54 12.01
N LYS A 6 16.39 15.15 12.00
CA LYS A 6 16.61 16.49 11.43
C LYS A 6 16.33 16.50 9.93
N LEU A 7 16.82 15.50 9.20
CA LEU A 7 16.60 15.40 7.76
C LEU A 7 15.12 15.21 7.43
N GLN A 8 14.41 14.38 8.20
CA GLN A 8 12.98 14.18 8.03
C GLN A 8 12.19 15.47 8.31
N TYR A 9 12.55 16.21 9.37
CA TYR A 9 11.94 17.50 9.65
C TYR A 9 12.17 18.49 8.51
N LEU A 10 13.40 18.61 7.98
CA LEU A 10 13.69 19.46 6.82
C LEU A 10 12.86 19.06 5.59
N SER A 11 12.68 17.76 5.34
CA SER A 11 11.85 17.26 4.25
C SER A 11 10.38 17.65 4.42
N LEU A 12 9.85 17.55 5.65
CA LEU A 12 8.50 18.02 5.98
C LEU A 12 8.36 19.53 5.77
N VAL A 13 9.28 20.34 6.28
CA VAL A 13 9.28 21.80 6.09
C VAL A 13 9.30 22.15 4.62
N SER A 14 10.19 21.53 3.84
CA SER A 14 10.26 21.74 2.39
C SER A 14 8.96 21.38 1.68
N LYS A 15 8.29 20.30 2.10
CA LYS A 15 7.01 19.90 1.50
C LYS A 15 5.91 20.91 1.80
N VAL A 16 5.83 21.40 3.04
CA VAL A 16 4.86 22.42 3.44
C VAL A 16 5.13 23.74 2.72
N CYS A 17 6.40 24.14 2.57
CA CYS A 17 6.81 25.27 1.73
C CYS A 17 6.28 25.17 0.29
N THR A 18 6.46 24.02 -0.37
CA THR A 18 5.92 23.81 -1.73
C THR A 18 4.39 23.87 -1.76
N GLU A 19 3.74 23.36 -0.71
CA GLU A 19 2.28 23.39 -0.58
C GLU A 19 1.75 24.83 -0.42
N LEU A 20 2.46 25.67 0.35
CA LEU A 20 2.20 27.10 0.45
C LEU A 20 2.41 27.82 -0.89
N GLU A 21 3.48 27.51 -1.61
CA GLU A 21 3.77 28.09 -2.92
C GLU A 21 2.67 27.76 -3.94
N ASN A 22 2.19 26.51 -3.94
CA ASN A 22 1.13 26.06 -4.85
C ASN A 22 -0.22 26.74 -4.58
N HIS A 23 -0.55 27.04 -3.33
CA HIS A 23 -1.87 27.57 -2.95
C HIS A 23 -1.89 29.10 -2.76
N LEU A 24 -0.77 29.70 -2.38
CA LEU A 24 -0.67 31.12 -2.02
C LEU A 24 0.35 31.89 -2.88
N GLY A 25 1.18 31.19 -3.67
CA GLY A 25 2.16 31.81 -4.57
C GLY A 25 3.43 32.30 -3.88
N PHE A 26 3.67 31.91 -2.62
CA PHE A 26 4.90 32.25 -1.90
C PHE A 26 5.48 31.06 -1.14
N ASN A 27 6.79 31.06 -0.98
CA ASN A 27 7.54 30.05 -0.24
C ASN A 27 8.22 30.72 0.95
N ASP A 28 7.65 30.55 2.14
CA ASP A 28 8.18 31.09 3.39
C ASP A 28 8.44 29.94 4.37
N LYS A 29 9.71 29.80 4.74
CA LYS A 29 10.18 28.76 5.65
C LYS A 29 9.66 28.98 7.07
N ASP A 30 9.66 30.22 7.56
CA ASP A 30 9.29 30.52 8.94
C ASP A 30 7.79 30.30 9.13
N MET A 31 6.98 30.64 8.11
CA MET A 31 5.55 30.27 8.11
C MET A 31 5.34 28.76 8.08
N ALA A 32 6.11 28.02 7.29
CA ALA A 32 6.00 26.56 7.23
C ALA A 32 6.32 25.90 8.58
N GLU A 33 7.39 26.33 9.25
CA GLU A 33 7.75 25.86 10.59
C GLU A 33 6.64 26.18 11.61
N PHE A 34 6.10 27.40 11.59
CA PHE A 34 5.00 27.79 12.47
C PHE A 34 3.72 26.97 12.27
N ILE A 35 3.36 26.69 11.01
CA ILE A 35 2.19 25.84 10.69
C ILE A 35 2.40 24.41 11.19
N ILE A 36 3.62 23.88 11.07
CA ILE A 36 3.98 22.55 11.57
C ILE A 36 3.84 22.49 13.10
N ASP A 37 4.28 23.53 13.81
CA ASP A 37 4.16 23.60 15.27
C ASP A 37 2.70 23.72 15.72
N LEU A 38 1.86 24.49 15.01
CA LEU A 38 0.43 24.54 15.30
C LEU A 38 -0.27 23.19 15.13
N ALA A 39 0.12 22.41 14.11
CA ALA A 39 -0.44 21.09 13.85
C ALA A 39 -0.02 20.03 14.89
N ASP A 40 1.12 20.22 15.56
CA ASP A 40 1.54 19.36 16.67
C ASP A 40 0.66 19.51 17.89
N GLU A 41 0.32 20.74 18.23
CA GLU A 41 -0.55 21.05 19.35
C GLU A 41 -2.01 20.68 19.03
N ASN A 42 -2.38 20.70 17.76
CA ASN A 42 -3.75 20.53 17.26
C ASN A 42 -3.82 19.40 16.22
N SER A 43 -3.93 18.16 16.70
CA SER A 43 -3.92 16.96 15.86
C SER A 43 -5.26 16.64 15.17
N THR A 44 -6.31 17.44 15.40
CA THR A 44 -7.62 17.27 14.73
C THR A 44 -7.90 18.44 13.79
N PHE A 45 -8.69 18.18 12.75
CA PHE A 45 -9.02 19.21 11.75
C PHE A 45 -9.66 20.46 12.37
N ASP A 46 -10.64 20.28 13.26
CA ASP A 46 -11.36 21.41 13.87
C ASP A 46 -10.48 22.25 14.80
N SER A 47 -9.59 21.60 15.56
CA SER A 47 -8.64 22.29 16.44
C SER A 47 -7.60 23.05 15.63
N PHE A 48 -7.05 22.42 14.59
CA PHE A 48 -6.06 23.02 13.71
C PHE A 48 -6.63 24.22 12.93
N LYS A 49 -7.84 24.08 12.37
CA LYS A 49 -8.56 25.18 11.71
C LYS A 49 -8.81 26.36 12.65
N SER A 50 -9.21 26.08 13.89
CA SER A 50 -9.44 27.11 14.90
C SER A 50 -8.14 27.84 15.27
N ALA A 51 -7.04 27.10 15.42
CA ALA A 51 -5.72 27.66 15.70
C ALA A 51 -5.20 28.54 14.55
N LEU A 52 -5.38 28.12 13.30
CA LEU A 52 -5.04 28.93 12.11
C LEU A 52 -5.87 30.23 12.05
N THR A 53 -7.18 30.12 12.29
CA THR A 53 -8.08 31.28 12.28
C THR A 53 -7.73 32.29 13.37
N ALA A 54 -7.36 31.82 14.57
CA ALA A 54 -6.91 32.67 15.67
C ALA A 54 -5.63 33.44 15.33
N ASN A 55 -4.75 32.84 14.52
CA ASN A 55 -3.53 33.45 14.00
C ASN A 55 -3.74 34.22 12.68
N GLN A 56 -4.99 34.59 12.37
CA GLN A 56 -5.37 35.35 11.16
C GLN A 56 -5.09 34.65 9.82
N ALA A 57 -4.77 33.35 9.84
CA ALA A 57 -4.61 32.53 8.65
C ALA A 57 -5.97 31.98 8.21
N GLN A 58 -6.64 32.65 7.28
CA GLN A 58 -7.85 32.13 6.62
C GLN A 58 -7.48 31.35 5.37
N PHE A 59 -7.41 30.04 5.54
CA PHE A 59 -7.20 29.07 4.47
C PHE A 59 -8.50 28.37 4.11
N THR A 60 -8.57 27.81 2.90
CA THR A 60 -9.70 26.97 2.50
C THR A 60 -9.67 25.64 3.26
N ASP A 61 -10.84 25.09 3.57
CA ASP A 61 -10.95 23.83 4.32
C ASP A 61 -10.17 22.68 3.66
N SER A 62 -10.19 22.59 2.33
CA SER A 62 -9.42 21.60 1.57
C SER A 62 -7.91 21.76 1.76
N PHE A 63 -7.42 23.01 1.79
CA PHE A 63 -6.00 23.29 2.00
C PHE A 63 -5.57 22.96 3.43
N ILE A 64 -6.38 23.35 4.42
CA ILE A 64 -6.15 23.03 5.84
C ILE A 64 -6.08 21.50 6.03
N ALA A 65 -7.00 20.77 5.43
CA ALA A 65 -7.02 19.31 5.51
C ALA A 65 -5.78 18.69 4.86
N ASN A 66 -5.31 19.25 3.74
CA ASN A 66 -4.11 18.78 3.06
C ASN A 66 -2.84 19.03 3.91
N LEU A 67 -2.69 20.23 4.48
CA LEU A 67 -1.58 20.57 5.37
C LEU A 67 -1.51 19.61 6.56
N LEU A 68 -2.64 19.42 7.26
CA LEU A 68 -2.71 18.52 8.41
C LEU A 68 -2.34 17.08 8.01
N ARG A 69 -2.82 16.61 6.85
CA ARG A 69 -2.51 15.27 6.33
C ARG A 69 -1.01 15.10 6.06
N ILE A 70 -0.37 16.07 5.41
CA ILE A 70 1.07 16.05 5.09
C ILE A 70 1.88 15.99 6.39
N ILE A 71 1.55 16.86 7.34
CA ILE A 71 2.26 16.97 8.63
C ILE A 71 2.15 15.65 9.40
N GLN A 72 0.94 15.09 9.51
CA GLN A 72 0.73 13.82 10.22
C GLN A 72 1.42 12.63 9.56
N HIS A 73 1.47 12.57 8.22
CA HIS A 73 2.11 11.46 7.51
C HIS A 73 3.64 11.52 7.57
N MET A 74 4.22 12.73 7.48
CA MET A 74 5.68 12.88 7.40
C MET A 74 6.34 13.07 8.76
N ARG A 75 5.57 13.28 9.84
CA ARG A 75 6.08 13.34 11.21
C ARG A 75 6.73 12.01 11.61
N PRO A 76 7.95 12.02 12.19
CA PRO A 76 8.53 10.83 12.79
C PRO A 76 7.59 10.33 13.88
N LYS A 77 7.06 9.11 13.71
CA LYS A 77 6.38 8.42 14.81
C LYS A 77 7.40 8.28 15.93
N LYS A 78 7.09 8.84 17.11
CA LYS A 78 7.93 8.67 18.31
C LYS A 78 8.08 7.16 18.52
N LYS A 79 9.24 6.60 18.18
CA LYS A 79 9.57 5.21 18.51
C LYS A 79 9.51 5.14 20.04
N SER A 80 8.47 4.53 20.59
CA SER A 80 8.46 4.15 22.00
C SER A 80 9.65 3.22 22.19
N LYS A 81 10.69 3.70 22.87
CA LYS A 81 11.87 2.90 23.21
C LYS A 81 11.49 1.86 24.27
N ASN A 82 10.80 0.80 23.86
CA ASN A 82 10.82 -0.48 24.55
C ASN A 82 11.79 -1.40 23.83
N PHE A 83 13.08 -1.04 23.89
CA PHE A 83 14.14 -1.96 23.52
C PHE A 83 14.31 -2.96 24.67
N VAL A 84 13.66 -4.12 24.58
CA VAL A 84 14.12 -5.31 25.29
C VAL A 84 15.33 -5.82 24.51
N HIS A 85 16.52 -5.64 25.09
CA HIS A 85 17.76 -6.19 24.58
C HIS A 85 17.67 -7.72 24.69
N ASN A 86 17.59 -8.44 23.56
CA ASN A 86 17.92 -9.86 23.53
C ASN A 86 19.14 -10.04 22.63
N ASP A 87 20.12 -10.71 23.19
CA ASP A 87 21.51 -10.80 22.75
C ASP A 87 21.67 -11.83 21.61
N ASN A 88 20.92 -11.67 20.52
CA ASN A 88 21.07 -12.46 19.28
C ASN A 88 20.60 -11.60 18.09
N GLY A 89 21.56 -11.05 17.35
CA GLY A 89 21.34 -10.08 16.29
C GLY A 89 20.56 -10.62 15.10
N ASP A 90 19.24 -10.41 15.10
CA ASP A 90 18.42 -10.48 13.89
C ASP A 90 17.47 -9.27 13.84
N LEU A 91 17.61 -8.45 12.79
CA LEU A 91 16.85 -7.21 12.61
C LEU A 91 15.56 -7.52 11.85
N LEU A 92 14.48 -7.82 12.59
CA LEU A 92 13.13 -7.82 12.03
C LEU A 92 12.50 -6.44 12.25
N ASN A 93 12.32 -5.70 11.15
CA ASN A 93 11.49 -4.50 11.10
C ASN A 93 10.02 -4.93 11.09
N ASP A 94 9.50 -5.30 12.26
CA ASP A 94 8.06 -5.49 12.43
C ASP A 94 7.45 -4.14 12.85
N SER A 95 6.78 -3.50 11.90
CA SER A 95 5.96 -2.32 12.16
C SER A 95 4.70 -2.76 12.88
N ASP A 96 4.84 -3.18 14.13
CA ASP A 96 3.72 -3.67 14.92
C ASP A 96 3.43 -2.75 16.11
N ASP A 97 2.39 -1.96 15.89
CA ASP A 97 1.71 -1.13 16.88
C ASP A 97 1.21 -2.02 18.03
N ALA A 98 1.53 -1.62 19.26
CA ALA A 98 1.23 -2.38 20.46
C ALA A 98 -0.24 -2.20 20.85
N ASN A 99 -1.01 -3.30 20.83
CA ASN A 99 -1.80 -3.78 21.97
C ASN A 99 -2.65 -5.01 21.57
N ASP A 100 -2.71 -5.95 22.52
CA ASP A 100 -3.87 -6.79 22.83
C ASP A 100 -3.99 -8.12 22.08
N ASP A 101 -4.30 -9.20 22.82
CA ASP A 101 -4.35 -10.64 22.50
C ASP A 101 -5.20 -11.06 21.26
N ARG A 102 -5.67 -10.10 20.46
CA ARG A 102 -6.55 -10.27 19.29
C ARG A 102 -5.80 -10.55 17.97
N LYS A 103 -4.49 -10.26 17.87
CA LYS A 103 -3.76 -10.32 16.58
C LYS A 103 -3.48 -11.73 16.04
N LYS A 104 -3.43 -12.75 16.91
CA LYS A 104 -3.27 -14.13 16.42
C LYS A 104 -4.50 -14.54 15.60
N ASP A 105 -5.67 -14.14 16.09
CA ASP A 105 -6.97 -14.33 15.44
C ASP A 105 -7.06 -13.50 14.15
N ASP A 106 -6.57 -12.25 14.16
CA ASP A 106 -6.59 -11.41 12.94
C ASP A 106 -5.74 -11.98 11.80
N LYS A 107 -4.57 -12.57 12.10
CA LYS A 107 -3.71 -13.18 11.06
C LYS A 107 -4.35 -14.44 10.49
N GLU A 108 -4.96 -15.25 11.34
CA GLU A 108 -5.68 -16.46 10.93
C GLU A 108 -6.97 -16.12 10.17
N MET A 109 -7.71 -15.11 10.62
CA MET A 109 -8.89 -14.57 9.96
C MET A 109 -8.57 -13.96 8.59
N LYS A 110 -7.48 -13.19 8.47
CA LYS A 110 -7.03 -12.67 7.16
C LYS A 110 -6.61 -13.79 6.22
N ARG A 111 -5.99 -14.86 6.72
CA ARG A 111 -5.69 -16.06 5.92
C ARG A 111 -6.97 -16.75 5.43
N ALA A 112 -8.01 -16.83 6.27
CA ALA A 112 -9.29 -17.42 5.90
C ALA A 112 -10.08 -16.54 4.91
N LEU A 113 -10.05 -15.22 5.10
CA LEU A 113 -10.80 -14.26 4.27
C LEU A 113 -10.14 -13.99 2.91
N TYR A 114 -8.79 -14.05 2.87
CA TYR A 114 -7.99 -13.76 1.69
C TYR A 114 -7.05 -14.94 1.36
N PRO A 115 -7.59 -16.13 1.04
CA PRO A 115 -6.77 -17.32 0.80
C PRO A 115 -5.74 -17.11 -0.32
N CYS A 116 -6.06 -16.30 -1.33
CA CYS A 116 -5.16 -16.00 -2.45
C CYS A 116 -3.98 -15.09 -2.07
N LEU A 117 -4.13 -14.23 -1.05
CA LEU A 117 -3.06 -13.33 -0.59
C LEU A 117 -2.10 -14.04 0.38
N ALA A 118 -2.52 -15.19 0.92
CA ALA A 118 -1.73 -16.03 1.81
C ALA A 118 -0.95 -17.13 1.07
N LEU A 119 -1.07 -17.20 -0.26
CA LEU A 119 -0.29 -18.13 -1.05
C LEU A 119 1.17 -17.65 -1.09
N PRO A 120 2.13 -18.54 -0.84
CA PRO A 120 3.52 -18.22 -1.10
C PRO A 120 3.71 -17.98 -2.60
N ASP A 121 4.65 -17.10 -2.94
CA ASP A 121 5.02 -16.86 -4.33
C ASP A 121 5.39 -18.19 -4.99
N GLN A 122 4.80 -18.44 -6.16
CA GLN A 122 5.22 -19.54 -7.00
C GLN A 122 6.41 -19.06 -7.82
N GLU A 123 7.51 -19.81 -7.80
CA GLU A 123 8.59 -19.58 -8.74
C GLU A 123 8.01 -19.72 -10.15
N PHE A 124 8.03 -18.64 -10.90
CA PHE A 124 7.74 -18.68 -12.32
C PHE A 124 8.86 -19.49 -12.96
N SER A 125 8.64 -20.79 -13.15
CA SER A 125 9.54 -21.59 -13.97
C SER A 125 9.49 -20.98 -15.36
N GLN A 126 10.53 -20.24 -15.74
CA GLN A 126 10.80 -19.96 -17.13
C GLN A 126 11.07 -21.31 -17.79
N LYS A 127 10.00 -22.00 -18.19
CA LYS A 127 10.08 -23.05 -19.18
C LYS A 127 10.79 -22.43 -20.37
N SER A 128 11.85 -23.07 -20.83
CA SER A 128 12.56 -22.59 -22.02
C SER A 128 11.56 -22.48 -23.18
N ASP A 129 11.80 -21.56 -24.12
CA ASP A 129 10.88 -21.34 -25.25
C ASP A 129 10.57 -22.67 -25.99
N ASP A 130 11.52 -23.60 -26.04
CA ASP A 130 11.37 -24.97 -26.56
C ASP A 130 10.35 -25.85 -25.81
N GLU A 131 10.20 -25.67 -24.48
CA GLU A 131 9.22 -26.40 -23.67
C GLU A 131 7.82 -25.80 -23.82
N VAL A 132 7.73 -24.48 -23.95
CA VAL A 132 6.46 -23.76 -24.16
C VAL A 132 5.87 -24.08 -25.54
N GLU A 133 6.70 -24.15 -26.59
CA GLU A 133 6.23 -24.54 -27.93
C GLU A 133 5.72 -25.98 -27.98
N LYS A 134 6.37 -26.91 -27.27
CA LYS A 134 5.95 -28.32 -27.20
C LYS A 134 4.62 -28.50 -26.46
N GLU A 135 4.43 -27.82 -25.32
CA GLU A 135 3.16 -27.85 -24.60
C GLU A 135 2.03 -27.26 -25.43
N ASN A 136 2.24 -26.10 -26.07
CA ASN A 136 1.23 -25.50 -26.94
C ASN A 136 0.87 -26.42 -28.12
N HIS A 137 1.85 -27.07 -28.76
CA HIS A 137 1.57 -28.02 -29.84
C HIS A 137 0.78 -29.24 -29.37
N GLN A 138 1.13 -29.79 -28.19
CA GLN A 138 0.41 -30.92 -27.62
C GLN A 138 -1.04 -30.55 -27.27
N GLU A 139 -1.27 -29.37 -26.71
CA GLU A 139 -2.61 -28.86 -26.42
C GLU A 139 -3.44 -28.68 -27.70
N ILE A 140 -2.84 -28.14 -28.77
CA ILE A 140 -3.52 -27.98 -30.07
C ILE A 140 -3.89 -29.35 -30.64
N ASP A 141 -2.98 -30.33 -30.62
CA ASP A 141 -3.24 -31.68 -31.13
C ASP A 141 -4.35 -32.38 -30.34
N ASP A 142 -4.36 -32.25 -29.01
CA ASP A 142 -5.40 -32.82 -28.16
C ASP A 142 -6.77 -32.18 -28.43
N THR A 143 -6.83 -30.86 -28.65
CA THR A 143 -8.09 -30.19 -29.04
C THR A 143 -8.58 -30.60 -30.42
N MET A 144 -7.68 -30.78 -31.38
CA MET A 144 -8.04 -31.18 -32.75
C MET A 144 -8.57 -32.62 -32.78
N LYS A 145 -7.93 -33.51 -32.01
CA LYS A 145 -8.40 -34.90 -31.82
C LYS A 145 -9.76 -34.97 -31.14
N LEU A 146 -10.00 -34.14 -30.12
CA LEU A 146 -11.30 -34.07 -29.45
C LEU A 146 -12.39 -33.59 -30.41
N PHE A 147 -12.08 -32.62 -31.27
CA PHE A 147 -13.03 -32.13 -32.28
C PHE A 147 -13.37 -33.22 -33.31
N GLU A 148 -12.38 -33.97 -33.78
CA GLU A 148 -12.59 -35.09 -34.70
C GLU A 148 -13.48 -36.17 -34.06
N GLN A 149 -13.22 -36.56 -32.80
CA GLN A 149 -14.06 -37.50 -32.05
C GLN A 149 -15.50 -37.01 -31.90
N LEU A 150 -15.70 -35.72 -31.61
CA LEU A 150 -17.05 -35.14 -31.52
C LEU A 150 -17.75 -35.16 -32.89
N SER A 151 -17.02 -34.90 -33.97
CA SER A 151 -17.55 -34.94 -35.33
C SER A 151 -17.98 -36.35 -35.75
N GLU A 152 -17.17 -37.36 -35.42
CA GLU A 152 -17.47 -38.78 -35.70
C GLU A 152 -18.67 -39.26 -34.89
N LYS A 153 -18.74 -38.88 -33.61
CA LYS A 153 -19.88 -39.17 -32.74
C LYS A 153 -21.16 -38.51 -33.24
N ASN A 154 -21.07 -37.30 -33.79
CA ASN A 154 -22.22 -36.63 -34.39
C ASN A 154 -22.66 -37.30 -35.71
N LYS A 155 -21.71 -37.82 -36.49
CA LYS A 155 -21.99 -38.54 -37.75
C LYS A 155 -22.62 -39.92 -37.52
N GLN A 156 -22.22 -40.64 -36.48
CA GLN A 156 -22.86 -41.90 -36.07
C GLN A 156 -24.30 -41.70 -35.60
N ASN A 157 -24.58 -40.62 -34.85
CA ASN A 157 -25.96 -40.29 -34.42
C ASN A 157 -26.91 -39.93 -35.58
N THR A 158 -26.38 -39.48 -36.73
CA THR A 158 -27.19 -39.19 -37.92
C THR A 158 -27.43 -40.41 -38.82
N SER A 159 -26.56 -41.42 -38.79
CA SER A 159 -26.73 -42.65 -39.59
C SER A 159 -27.58 -43.73 -38.92
N ASP A 160 -27.85 -43.63 -37.61
CA ASP A 160 -28.76 -44.55 -36.89
C ASP A 160 -30.24 -44.07 -36.91
N ASN A 161 -30.56 -42.97 -37.59
CA ASN A 161 -31.93 -42.47 -37.76
C ASN A 161 -32.48 -42.60 -39.20
N ASP A 162 -31.72 -43.21 -40.12
CA ASP A 162 -32.16 -43.53 -41.48
C ASP A 162 -31.80 -45.01 -41.81
N ASP A 163 -32.39 -45.95 -41.05
CA ASP A 163 -32.79 -47.30 -41.49
C ASP A 163 -33.86 -47.89 -40.54
#